data_AF-K1SHR0-F1
#
_entry.id   AF-K1SHR0-F1
#
_cell.length_a   1.000
_cell.length_b   1.000
_cell.length_c   1.000
_cell.angle_alpha   90.00
_cell.angle_beta   90.00
_cell.angle_gamma   90.00
#
_symmetry.space_group_name_H-M   'P 1'
#
loop_
_entity.id
_entity.type
_entity.pdbx_description
1 polymer ?
#
loop_
_entity_poly.entity_id
_entity_poly.type
_entity_poly.pdbx_seq_one_letter_code
_entity_poly.pdbx_strand_id
1 'polypeptide(L)'
;MTIDELPITVYTATKSGEVAGYAVESMTKQGFNGVVRLMVGFTPEGTIYNVNVLEQAETPGLGTKMAEEGNPLLRSVKGQNPADKKLVDGRLAVTKDGGDVDALTAATISSRAYIDAINRAWSAYRSAVSGEAPADAASGASKSEWKAEEGAAATDTDSTSTGADAQEGGQDE
;
A
#
# COMPACT_ATOMS: atom_id res chain seq x y z
N MET A 1 3.28 -16.89 10.14
CA MET A 1 2.05 -17.30 9.42
C MET A 1 2.05 -16.64 8.04
N THR A 2 1.09 -16.96 7.17
CA THR A 2 0.94 -16.33 5.85
C THR A 2 -0.48 -15.79 5.67
N ILE A 3 -0.61 -14.65 5.00
CA ILE A 3 -1.90 -14.11 4.53
C ILE A 3 -1.70 -13.65 3.08
N ASP A 4 -2.53 -14.16 2.18
CA ASP A 4 -2.37 -14.09 0.71
C ASP A 4 -0.92 -14.39 0.26
N GLU A 5 -0.37 -15.52 0.72
CA GLU A 5 1.00 -15.99 0.41
C GLU A 5 2.14 -15.07 0.87
N LEU A 6 1.85 -13.99 1.60
CA LEU A 6 2.87 -13.10 2.15
C LEU A 6 3.19 -13.46 3.60
N PRO A 7 4.48 -13.46 3.99
CA PRO A 7 4.88 -13.79 5.35
C PRO A 7 4.42 -12.69 6.33
N ILE A 8 3.87 -13.13 7.46
CA ILE A 8 3.49 -12.28 8.58
C ILE A 8 4.01 -12.87 9.87
N THR A 9 4.61 -12.02 10.70
CA THR A 9 5.13 -12.37 12.01
C THR A 9 4.38 -11.60 13.07
N VAL A 10 3.90 -12.29 14.10
CA VAL A 10 3.21 -11.69 15.25
C VAL A 10 4.08 -11.89 16.47
N TYR A 11 4.35 -10.79 17.18
CA TYR A 11 5.09 -10.75 18.43
C TYR A 11 4.13 -10.36 19.56
N THR A 12 4.05 -11.16 20.62
CA THR A 12 3.25 -10.84 21.81
C THR A 12 4.10 -10.08 22.81
N ALA A 13 3.69 -8.87 23.16
CA ALA A 13 4.30 -8.09 24.23
C ALA A 13 3.68 -8.47 25.57
N THR A 14 4.49 -8.67 26.61
CA THR A 14 4.03 -8.96 27.97
C THR A 14 4.62 -7.98 28.97
N LYS A 15 3.87 -7.67 30.02
CA LYS A 15 4.31 -6.87 31.16
C LYS A 15 3.88 -7.57 32.44
N SER A 16 4.84 -7.94 33.28
CA SER A 16 4.58 -8.68 34.52
C SER A 16 3.79 -9.99 34.34
N GLY A 17 3.97 -10.67 33.19
CA GLY A 17 3.26 -11.91 32.87
C GLY A 17 1.88 -11.72 32.22
N GLU A 18 1.39 -10.49 32.09
CA GLU A 18 0.14 -10.17 31.40
C GLU A 18 0.42 -9.67 29.98
N VAL A 19 -0.48 -9.97 29.04
CA VAL A 19 -0.38 -9.47 27.66
C VAL A 19 -0.56 -7.95 27.66
N ALA A 20 0.45 -7.24 27.18
CA ALA A 20 0.46 -5.79 27.06
C ALA A 20 0.12 -5.29 25.64
N GLY A 21 0.14 -6.17 24.65
CA GLY A 21 -0.20 -5.87 23.27
C GLY A 21 0.50 -6.80 22.27
N TYR A 22 0.42 -6.43 21.00
CA TYR A 22 0.97 -7.22 19.90
C TYR A 22 1.69 -6.31 18.91
N ALA A 23 2.81 -6.77 18.37
CA ALA A 23 3.48 -6.14 17.24
C ALA A 23 3.42 -7.10 16.05
N VAL A 24 2.90 -6.63 14.92
CA VAL A 24 2.68 -7.46 13.74
C VAL A 24 3.49 -6.89 12.58
N GLU A 25 4.49 -7.66 12.15
CA GLU A 25 5.22 -7.36 10.93
C GLU A 25 4.43 -7.90 9.74
N SER A 26 4.05 -7.01 8.84
CA SER A 26 3.28 -7.31 7.63
C SER A 26 3.90 -6.61 6.43
N MET A 27 3.58 -7.09 5.24
CA MET A 27 4.02 -6.46 4.01
C MET A 27 2.99 -6.60 2.90
N THR A 28 3.17 -5.77 1.88
CA THR A 28 2.51 -5.90 0.58
C THR A 28 3.50 -5.64 -0.53
N LYS A 29 3.22 -6.17 -1.73
CA LYS A 29 3.97 -5.88 -2.96
C LYS A 29 3.23 -4.90 -3.87
N GLN A 30 2.12 -4.34 -3.38
CA GLN A 30 1.22 -3.47 -4.13
C GLN A 30 1.56 -1.97 -4.00
N GLY A 31 2.76 -1.63 -3.49
CA GLY A 31 3.29 -0.27 -3.54
C GLY A 31 3.51 0.18 -4.98
N PHE A 32 3.59 1.48 -5.20
CA PHE A 32 3.82 2.05 -6.54
C PHE A 32 5.09 1.49 -7.18
N ASN A 33 6.14 1.28 -6.38
CA ASN A 33 7.42 0.72 -6.83
C ASN A 33 7.74 -0.64 -6.18
N GLY A 34 6.73 -1.33 -5.62
CA GLY A 34 6.87 -2.67 -5.08
C GLY A 34 6.61 -2.79 -3.59
N VAL A 35 7.62 -3.24 -2.83
CA VAL A 35 7.42 -3.65 -1.44
C VAL A 35 7.13 -2.45 -0.53
N VAL A 36 6.12 -2.61 0.32
CA VAL A 36 5.88 -1.81 1.53
C VAL A 36 5.78 -2.77 2.71
N ARG A 37 6.66 -2.63 3.69
CA ARG A 37 6.71 -3.45 4.91
C ARG A 37 6.47 -2.58 6.13
N LEU A 38 5.56 -2.99 7.00
CA LEU A 38 5.15 -2.27 8.18
C LEU A 38 5.30 -3.13 9.43
N MET A 39 5.60 -2.47 10.55
CA MET A 39 5.35 -2.98 11.90
C MET A 39 4.12 -2.27 12.45
N VAL A 40 3.06 -3.01 12.73
CA VAL A 40 1.80 -2.47 13.29
C VAL A 40 1.68 -2.93 14.74
N GLY A 41 1.61 -1.97 15.65
CA GLY A 41 1.37 -2.23 17.08
C GLY A 41 -0.12 -2.18 17.39
N PHE A 42 -0.62 -3.19 18.09
CA PHE A 42 -1.98 -3.26 18.62
C PHE A 42 -1.98 -3.32 20.15
N THR A 43 -2.95 -2.66 20.77
CA THR A 43 -3.30 -2.93 22.18
C THR A 43 -3.94 -4.32 22.30
N PRO A 44 -4.08 -4.88 23.52
CA PRO A 44 -4.78 -6.16 23.72
C PRO A 44 -6.23 -6.17 23.20
N GLU A 45 -6.86 -5.00 23.06
CA GLU A 45 -8.23 -4.82 22.56
C GLU A 45 -8.29 -4.64 21.03
N GLY A 46 -7.13 -4.58 20.36
CA GLY A 46 -7.04 -4.46 18.89
C GLY A 46 -7.03 -3.02 18.38
N THR A 47 -6.89 -2.04 19.27
CA THR A 47 -6.67 -0.64 18.87
C THR A 47 -5.26 -0.50 18.31
N ILE A 48 -5.11 0.17 17.17
CA ILE A 48 -3.78 0.45 16.60
C ILE A 48 -3.06 1.45 17.50
N TYR A 49 -2.01 1.01 18.17
CA TYR A 49 -1.17 1.84 19.02
C TYR A 49 -0.22 2.72 18.20
N ASN A 50 0.45 2.12 17.21
CA ASN A 50 1.35 2.83 16.30
C ASN A 50 1.58 2.00 15.03
N VAL A 51 2.07 2.65 13.97
CA VAL A 51 2.55 1.97 12.76
C VAL A 51 3.91 2.55 12.39
N ASN A 52 4.88 1.67 12.13
CA ASN A 52 6.20 2.06 11.65
C ASN A 52 6.46 1.45 10.27
N VAL A 53 7.03 2.24 9.36
CA VAL A 53 7.45 1.76 8.04
C VAL A 53 8.85 1.18 8.18
N LEU A 54 9.01 -0.09 7.84
CA LEU A 54 10.29 -0.80 7.91
C LEU A 54 11.03 -0.78 6.57
N GLU A 55 10.27 -0.89 5.47
CA GLU A 55 10.80 -0.97 4.12
C GLU A 55 9.79 -0.35 3.15
N GLN A 56 10.27 0.44 2.18
CA GLN A 56 9.45 1.00 1.11
C GLN A 56 10.32 1.39 -0.08
N ALA A 57 9.78 1.29 -1.29
CA ALA A 57 10.46 1.65 -2.54
C ALA A 57 9.83 2.85 -3.27
N GLU A 58 8.91 3.57 -2.64
CA GLU A 58 8.03 4.53 -3.30
C GLU A 58 8.76 5.78 -3.82
N THR A 59 8.07 6.54 -4.68
CA THR A 59 8.60 7.76 -5.29
C THR A 59 8.95 8.83 -4.23
N PRO A 60 10.21 9.30 -4.18
CA PRO A 60 10.65 10.36 -3.25
C PRO A 60 9.76 11.60 -3.28
N GLY A 61 9.35 12.08 -2.10
CA GLY A 61 8.53 13.30 -1.94
C GLY A 61 7.03 13.10 -2.18
N LEU A 62 6.62 11.91 -2.63
CA LEU A 62 5.22 11.52 -2.86
C LEU A 62 4.83 10.40 -1.91
N GLY A 63 5.15 9.16 -2.28
CA GLY A 63 4.79 7.97 -1.50
C GLY A 63 5.67 7.79 -0.26
N THR A 64 6.94 8.21 -0.32
CA THR A 64 7.88 8.10 0.83
C THR A 64 7.39 8.81 2.08
N LYS A 65 6.45 9.75 1.93
CA LYS A 65 5.78 10.46 3.04
C LYS A 65 5.02 9.54 3.98
N MET A 66 4.73 8.30 3.60
CA MET A 66 4.15 7.31 4.51
C MET A 66 5.02 7.01 5.74
N ALA A 67 6.33 7.24 5.64
CA ALA A 67 7.29 7.05 6.74
C ALA A 67 7.46 8.31 7.60
N GLU A 68 6.89 9.46 7.20
CA GLU A 68 6.98 10.69 7.97
C GLU A 68 6.07 10.64 9.20
N GLU A 69 6.53 11.25 10.30
CA GLU A 69 5.72 11.40 11.50
C GLU A 69 4.47 12.24 11.21
N GLY A 70 3.32 11.82 11.74
CA GLY A 70 2.07 12.57 11.58
C GLY A 70 1.50 12.57 10.16
N ASN A 71 1.97 11.70 9.27
CA ASN A 71 1.37 11.53 7.95
C ASN A 71 -0.15 11.19 8.05
N PRO A 72 -0.96 11.56 7.04
CA PRO A 72 -2.41 11.38 7.09
C PRO A 72 -2.87 9.93 7.29
N LEU A 73 -2.15 8.95 6.72
CA LEU A 73 -2.49 7.54 6.87
C LEU A 73 -2.39 7.12 8.33
N LEU A 74 -1.25 7.39 8.97
CA LEU A 74 -1.03 7.10 10.40
C LEU A 74 -2.02 7.85 11.29
N ARG A 75 -2.26 9.14 11.02
CA ARG A 75 -3.22 9.94 11.80
C ARG A 75 -4.64 9.37 11.75
N SER A 76 -5.03 8.79 10.62
CA SER A 76 -6.37 8.18 10.44
C SER A 76 -6.52 6.87 11.20
N VAL A 77 -5.43 6.14 11.45
CA VAL A 77 -5.48 4.79 12.04
C VAL A 77 -5.04 4.73 13.50
N LYS A 78 -4.12 5.61 13.93
CA LYS A 78 -3.56 5.59 15.28
C LYS A 78 -4.62 5.90 16.33
N GLY A 79 -4.66 5.09 17.39
CA GLY A 79 -5.63 5.18 18.47
C GLY A 79 -7.03 4.69 18.10
N GLN A 80 -7.19 4.02 16.95
CA GLN A 80 -8.47 3.53 16.48
C GLN A 80 -8.46 2.00 16.37
N ASN A 81 -9.59 1.36 16.65
CA ASN A 81 -9.79 -0.05 16.35
C ASN A 81 -10.33 -0.19 14.92
N PRO A 82 -9.70 -0.98 14.04
CA PRO A 82 -10.23 -1.21 12.69
C PRO A 82 -11.65 -1.78 12.67
N ALA A 83 -12.08 -2.50 13.71
CA ALA A 83 -13.45 -3.00 13.81
C ALA A 83 -14.52 -1.88 13.88
N ASP A 84 -14.15 -0.70 14.38
CA ASP A 84 -15.08 0.43 14.60
C ASP A 84 -15.02 1.47 13.47
N LYS A 85 -14.19 1.22 12.45
CA LYS A 85 -13.97 2.10 11.31
C LYS A 85 -15.01 1.89 10.21
N LYS A 86 -15.09 2.84 9.28
CA LYS A 86 -15.85 2.65 8.04
C LYS A 86 -15.12 1.69 7.11
N LEU A 87 -15.55 0.43 7.13
CA LEU A 87 -14.98 -0.62 6.30
C LEU A 87 -15.62 -0.65 4.90
N VAL A 88 -14.80 -0.93 3.89
CA VAL A 88 -15.22 -1.27 2.53
C VAL A 88 -14.86 -2.73 2.31
N ASP A 89 -15.85 -3.57 2.00
CA ASP A 89 -15.69 -5.03 1.88
C ASP A 89 -14.99 -5.67 3.10
N GLY A 90 -15.31 -5.15 4.29
CA GLY A 90 -14.74 -5.63 5.56
C GLY A 90 -13.29 -5.22 5.82
N ARG A 91 -12.74 -4.27 5.05
CA ARG A 91 -11.35 -3.79 5.15
C ARG A 91 -11.28 -2.27 5.29
N LEU A 92 -10.22 -1.78 5.93
CA LEU A 92 -9.90 -0.35 5.90
C LEU A 92 -9.64 0.07 4.46
N ALA A 93 -10.10 1.26 4.10
CA ALA A 93 -9.91 1.82 2.77
C ALA A 93 -9.70 3.34 2.87
N VAL A 94 -9.04 3.90 1.86
CA VAL A 94 -8.89 5.36 1.75
C VAL A 94 -10.23 6.01 1.41
N THR A 95 -10.38 7.29 1.75
CA THR A 95 -11.59 8.08 1.46
C THR A 95 -11.98 8.06 -0.01
N LYS A 96 -11.01 8.06 -0.92
CA LYS A 96 -11.24 7.97 -2.38
C LYS A 96 -11.88 6.65 -2.82
N ASP A 97 -11.75 5.60 -2.01
CA ASP A 97 -12.32 4.27 -2.25
C ASP A 97 -13.54 4.01 -1.35
N GLY A 98 -14.08 5.05 -0.70
CA GLY A 98 -15.29 4.99 0.10
C GLY A 98 -15.08 4.71 1.59
N GLY A 99 -13.83 4.49 2.04
CA GLY A 99 -13.49 4.35 3.46
C GLY A 99 -13.35 5.69 4.18
N ASP A 100 -12.62 5.69 5.29
CA ASP A 100 -12.43 6.83 6.19
C ASP A 100 -10.95 7.17 6.47
N VAL A 101 -10.02 6.59 5.72
CA VAL A 101 -8.58 6.88 5.85
C VAL A 101 -8.16 7.98 4.88
N ASP A 102 -7.49 9.01 5.39
CA ASP A 102 -6.89 10.04 4.55
C ASP A 102 -5.70 9.50 3.74
N ALA A 103 -5.70 9.76 2.43
CA ALA A 103 -4.59 9.37 1.55
C ALA A 103 -3.46 10.42 1.53
N LEU A 104 -2.27 9.98 1.14
CA LEU A 104 -1.20 10.89 0.73
C LEU A 104 -1.58 11.60 -0.57
N THR A 105 -1.44 12.92 -0.61
CA THR A 105 -1.70 13.72 -1.80
C THR A 105 -0.82 13.25 -2.96
N ALA A 106 -1.43 13.01 -4.12
CA ALA A 106 -0.79 12.52 -5.34
C ALA A 106 -0.07 11.16 -5.21
N ALA A 107 -0.31 10.39 -4.15
CA ALA A 107 0.29 9.07 -3.92
C ALA A 107 -0.77 8.03 -3.49
N THR A 108 -1.83 7.92 -4.29
CA THR A 108 -2.98 7.03 -4.00
C THR A 108 -2.57 5.55 -3.98
N ILE A 109 -1.71 5.10 -4.90
CA ILE A 109 -1.26 3.70 -4.95
C ILE A 109 -0.45 3.37 -3.69
N SER A 110 0.51 4.22 -3.32
CA SER A 110 1.28 4.12 -2.07
C SER A 110 0.38 4.09 -0.83
N SER A 111 -0.67 4.92 -0.82
CA SER A 111 -1.63 5.01 0.28
C SER A 111 -2.41 3.70 0.44
N ARG A 112 -2.88 3.12 -0.66
CA ARG A 112 -3.58 1.83 -0.64
C ARG A 112 -2.66 0.70 -0.19
N ALA A 113 -1.41 0.69 -0.64
CA ALA A 113 -0.43 -0.31 -0.21
C ALA A 113 -0.20 -0.28 1.30
N TYR A 114 -0.06 0.91 1.87
CA TYR A 114 0.09 1.08 3.32
C TYR A 114 -1.13 0.52 4.08
N ILE A 115 -2.34 0.81 3.59
CA ILE A 115 -3.58 0.32 4.22
C ILE A 115 -3.80 -1.17 4.00
N ASP A 116 -3.42 -1.73 2.86
CA ASP A 116 -3.41 -3.18 2.61
C ASP A 116 -2.51 -3.90 3.62
N ALA A 117 -1.29 -3.40 3.85
CA ALA A 117 -0.40 -3.96 4.87
C ALA A 117 -1.00 -3.88 6.29
N ILE A 118 -1.67 -2.78 6.67
CA ILE A 118 -2.39 -2.69 7.95
C ILE A 118 -3.53 -3.70 8.04
N ASN A 119 -4.33 -3.87 6.98
CA ASN A 119 -5.41 -4.85 6.97
C ASN A 119 -4.88 -6.28 7.16
N ARG A 120 -3.76 -6.63 6.52
CA ARG A 120 -3.06 -7.90 6.73
C ARG A 120 -2.61 -8.07 8.17
N ALA A 121 -2.00 -7.04 8.74
CA ALA A 121 -1.57 -7.05 10.14
C ALA A 121 -2.76 -7.25 11.09
N TRP A 122 -3.89 -6.60 10.82
CA TRP A 122 -5.10 -6.70 11.63
C TRP A 122 -5.72 -8.11 11.56
N SER A 123 -5.77 -8.72 10.37
CA SER A 123 -6.20 -10.11 10.21
C SER A 123 -5.32 -11.08 10.98
N ALA A 124 -4.00 -10.89 10.94
CA ALA A 124 -3.06 -11.72 11.70
C ALA A 124 -3.17 -11.52 13.20
N TYR A 125 -3.34 -10.28 13.67
CA TYR A 125 -3.64 -9.96 15.06
C TYR A 125 -4.89 -10.71 15.53
N ARG A 126 -6.00 -10.59 14.79
CA ARG A 126 -7.28 -11.25 15.11
C ARG A 126 -7.11 -12.76 15.27
N SER A 127 -6.35 -13.37 14.37
CA SER A 127 -6.07 -14.81 14.38
C SER A 127 -5.23 -15.22 15.59
N ALA A 128 -4.22 -14.41 15.94
CA ALA A 128 -3.37 -14.66 17.10
C ALA A 128 -4.13 -14.54 18.43
N VAL A 129 -5.14 -13.66 18.51
CA VAL A 129 -5.93 -13.46 19.75
C VAL A 129 -7.16 -14.36 19.86
N SER A 130 -7.80 -14.75 18.76
CA SER A 130 -8.93 -15.70 18.80
C SER A 130 -8.48 -17.16 18.95
N GLY A 131 -7.23 -17.47 18.63
CA GLY A 131 -6.74 -18.85 18.57
C GLY A 131 -7.23 -19.61 17.33
N GLU A 132 -7.96 -18.97 16.42
CA GLU A 132 -8.34 -19.50 15.11
C GLU A 132 -7.33 -19.04 14.04
N ALA A 133 -6.97 -19.95 13.13
CA ALA A 133 -6.12 -19.62 12.00
C ALA A 133 -6.75 -18.50 11.13
N PRO A 134 -5.96 -17.61 10.51
CA PRO A 134 -6.50 -16.58 9.63
C PRO A 134 -7.36 -17.24 8.56
N ALA A 135 -8.63 -16.82 8.47
CA ALA A 135 -9.48 -17.21 7.36
C ALA A 135 -8.84 -16.66 6.09
N ASP A 136 -8.36 -17.57 5.25
CA ASP A 136 -7.99 -17.28 3.87
C ASP A 136 -9.26 -16.74 3.20
N ALA A 137 -9.33 -15.41 3.03
CA ALA A 137 -10.43 -14.76 2.32
C ALA A 137 -10.26 -14.96 0.81
N ALA A 138 -10.09 -16.20 0.38
CA ALA A 138 -10.27 -16.63 -0.98
C ALA A 138 -11.78 -16.81 -1.23
N SER A 139 -12.50 -15.71 -1.42
CA SER A 139 -13.83 -15.73 -2.04
C SER A 139 -14.16 -14.36 -2.59
N GLY A 140 -14.12 -14.25 -3.91
CA GLY A 140 -14.38 -13.02 -4.64
C GLY A 140 -13.20 -12.59 -5.49
N ALA A 141 -12.71 -13.47 -6.37
CA ALA A 141 -11.96 -13.03 -7.53
C ALA A 141 -12.87 -12.16 -8.41
N SER A 142 -13.02 -10.88 -8.06
CA SER A 142 -13.12 -9.87 -9.10
C SER A 142 -11.68 -9.48 -9.40
N LYS A 143 -11.18 -9.92 -10.56
CA LYS A 143 -10.13 -9.17 -11.23
C LYS A 143 -10.70 -7.77 -11.46
N SER A 144 -10.57 -6.87 -10.49
CA SER A 144 -10.38 -5.47 -10.83
C SER A 144 -8.95 -5.40 -11.34
N GLU A 145 -8.77 -5.71 -12.63
CA GLU A 145 -7.65 -5.17 -13.37
C GLU A 145 -7.64 -3.67 -13.08
N TRP A 146 -6.70 -3.25 -12.24
CA TRP A 146 -6.39 -1.85 -12.03
C TRP A 146 -5.84 -1.34 -13.36
N LYS A 147 -6.75 -0.90 -14.23
CA LYS A 147 -6.40 -0.21 -15.46
C LYS A 147 -5.84 1.14 -15.02
N ALA A 148 -4.51 1.24 -15.04
CA ALA A 148 -3.85 2.53 -14.99
C ALA A 148 -4.35 3.35 -16.18
N GLU A 149 -5.22 4.32 -15.94
CA GLU A 149 -5.45 5.37 -16.92
C GLU A 149 -4.23 6.30 -16.86
N GLU A 150 -3.32 6.11 -17.82
CA GLU A 150 -2.33 7.13 -18.19
C GLU A 150 -3.10 8.36 -18.67
N GLY A 151 -3.16 9.37 -17.80
CA GLY A 151 -3.62 10.70 -18.15
C GLY A 151 -2.63 11.34 -19.11
N ALA A 152 -3.09 11.52 -20.35
CA ALA A 152 -2.42 12.22 -21.43
C ALA A 152 -1.99 13.66 -21.06
N ALA A 153 -0.81 14.05 -21.55
CA ALA A 153 -0.50 15.44 -21.83
C ALA A 153 0.43 15.56 -23.06
N ALA A 154 -0.17 16.14 -24.11
CA ALA A 154 0.41 16.94 -25.20
C ALA A 154 1.36 16.25 -26.22
N THR A 155 0.75 15.93 -27.36
CA THR A 155 1.37 15.92 -28.68
C THR A 155 1.72 17.35 -29.13
N ASP A 156 2.94 17.56 -29.62
CA ASP A 156 3.27 18.58 -30.62
C ASP A 156 4.17 17.91 -31.69
N THR A 157 3.54 17.50 -32.79
CA THR A 157 4.10 17.45 -34.15
C THR A 157 4.27 18.89 -34.63
N ASP A 158 5.24 19.35 -35.40
CA ASP A 158 6.03 18.82 -36.51
C ASP A 158 7.07 19.90 -36.84
N SER A 159 8.26 19.52 -37.33
CA SER A 159 8.95 20.23 -38.42
C SER A 159 10.19 19.46 -38.85
N THR A 160 10.03 18.89 -40.04
CA THR A 160 11.01 18.22 -40.90
C THR A 160 12.20 19.13 -41.27
N SER A 161 13.43 18.60 -41.28
CA SER A 161 14.48 19.09 -42.19
C SER A 161 15.36 17.95 -42.72
N THR A 162 15.03 17.57 -43.96
CA THR A 162 15.94 17.38 -45.11
C THR A 162 17.01 16.28 -45.05
N GLY A 163 16.71 15.19 -45.76
CA GLY A 163 17.71 14.29 -46.31
C GLY A 163 18.36 14.84 -47.59
N ALA A 164 19.59 14.41 -47.86
CA ALA A 164 20.24 14.53 -49.16
C ALA A 164 21.24 13.38 -49.33
N ASP A 165 20.79 12.32 -50.00
CA ASP A 165 21.64 11.31 -50.65
C ASP A 165 21.21 11.33 -52.13
N ALA A 166 22.13 11.66 -53.04
CA ALA A 166 21.95 11.52 -54.47
C ALA A 166 23.28 11.11 -55.12
N GLN A 167 23.22 9.96 -55.79
CA GLN A 167 24.30 9.26 -56.47
C GLN A 167 24.31 9.60 -57.97
N GLU A 168 25.50 9.91 -58.48
CA GLU A 168 26.12 9.52 -59.77
C GLU A 168 25.38 9.69 -61.13
N GLY A 169 26.05 10.37 -62.07
CA GLY A 169 26.13 9.98 -63.50
C GLY A 169 25.61 10.97 -64.56
N GLY A 170 26.45 11.29 -65.56
CA GLY A 170 26.01 11.72 -66.90
C GLY A 170 26.79 12.86 -67.58
N GLN A 171 27.46 12.54 -68.69
CA GLN A 171 28.16 13.42 -69.64
C GLN A 171 27.20 14.22 -70.54
N ASP A 172 27.63 15.38 -71.04
CA ASP A 172 27.81 15.70 -72.48
C ASP A 172 27.84 17.23 -72.75
N GLU A 173 28.59 17.58 -73.80
CA GLU A 173 28.88 18.88 -74.45
C GLU A 173 30.23 19.56 -74.15
#